data_AF-A0A259P6J9-F1
#
_entry.id   AF-A0A259P6J9-F1
#
_cell.length_a   1.000
_cell.length_b   1.000
_cell.length_c   1.000
_cell.angle_alpha   90.00
_cell.angle_beta   90.00
_cell.angle_gamma   90.00
#
_symmetry.space_group_name_H-M   'P 1'
#
loop_
_entity.id
_entity.type
_entity.pdbx_description
1 polymer ?
#
loop_
_entity_poly.entity_id
_entity_poly.type
_entity_poly.pdbx_seq_one_letter_code
_entity_poly.pdbx_strand_id
1 'polypeptide(L)'
;NGGIPDTHNVECMKNCAPKPKVESFIPEYAMNTWGNLADETRPWGPIRGQVTLSKAELKKIDEKKQAAASDPNAKVVSLIKANGCIACHSFGDNKVVGPGYQEIAKRYAGKKDMVAELTGRIMKGGSGVWGSIPMPPQSISEADAKMIATWVVDGAKQ
;
A
#
# COMPACT_ATOMS: atom_id res chain seq x y z
N ASN A 1 -27.37 2.83 18.67
CA ASN A 1 -28.42 3.56 17.92
C ASN A 1 -28.45 3.16 16.44
N GLY A 2 -28.89 1.93 16.11
CA GLY A 2 -29.47 1.47 14.83
C GLY A 2 -29.16 2.14 13.48
N GLY A 3 -28.00 2.78 13.26
CA GLY A 3 -27.70 3.52 12.05
C GLY A 3 -28.56 4.79 11.83
N ILE A 4 -29.33 5.23 12.83
CA ILE A 4 -30.16 6.42 12.73
C ILE A 4 -29.28 7.63 13.10
N PRO A 5 -29.04 8.57 12.17
CA PRO A 5 -28.30 9.78 12.49
C PRO A 5 -29.07 10.61 13.52
N ASP A 6 -28.37 11.11 14.56
CA ASP A 6 -28.96 11.98 15.59
C ASP A 6 -29.42 13.35 15.03
N THR A 7 -29.11 13.63 13.77
CA THR A 7 -29.59 14.81 13.05
C THR A 7 -30.74 14.43 12.12
N HIS A 8 -31.92 14.98 12.38
CA HIS A 8 -33.09 14.90 11.49
C HIS A 8 -32.93 15.82 10.27
N ASN A 9 -31.77 15.79 9.61
CA ASN A 9 -31.50 16.60 8.43
C ASN A 9 -32.32 16.04 7.25
N VAL A 10 -33.53 16.57 7.07
CA VAL A 10 -34.19 16.54 5.77
C VAL A 10 -33.38 17.45 4.86
N GLU A 11 -32.88 16.93 3.73
CA GLU A 11 -32.19 17.79 2.78
C GLU A 11 -33.03 19.05 2.55
N CYS A 12 -32.44 20.24 2.68
CA CYS A 12 -33.08 21.53 2.37
C CYS A 12 -33.32 21.71 0.86
N MET A 13 -33.78 20.65 0.19
CA MET A 13 -34.03 20.55 -1.26
C MET A 13 -35.36 21.20 -1.69
N LYS A 14 -36.11 21.79 -0.74
CA LYS A 14 -37.28 22.63 -1.05
C LYS A 14 -36.85 24.10 -1.00
N ASN A 15 -37.09 24.83 -2.08
CA ASN A 15 -36.68 26.22 -2.30
C ASN A 15 -35.15 26.44 -2.39
N CYS A 16 -34.42 25.54 -3.06
CA CYS A 16 -33.03 25.84 -3.43
C CYS A 16 -32.98 27.10 -4.28
N ALA A 17 -32.02 27.99 -3.99
CA ALA A 17 -31.73 29.13 -4.85
C ALA A 17 -31.52 28.64 -6.30
N PRO A 18 -31.97 29.41 -7.32
CA PRO A 18 -31.79 29.02 -8.71
C PRO A 18 -30.32 28.69 -8.97
N LYS A 19 -30.08 27.59 -9.68
CA LYS A 19 -28.71 27.12 -9.97
C LYS A 19 -27.89 28.29 -10.52
N PRO A 20 -26.80 28.69 -9.86
CA PRO A 20 -26.01 29.82 -10.30
C PRO A 20 -25.49 29.53 -11.71
N LYS A 21 -25.68 30.50 -12.61
CA LYS A 21 -25.13 30.42 -13.97
C LYS A 21 -23.62 30.60 -13.86
N VAL A 22 -22.86 29.63 -14.36
CA VAL A 22 -21.39 29.67 -14.34
C VAL A 22 -20.95 30.65 -15.43
N GLU A 23 -20.56 31.85 -15.02
CA GLU A 23 -20.16 32.94 -15.91
C GLU A 23 -18.66 32.89 -16.28
N SER A 24 -17.82 32.28 -15.43
CA SER A 24 -16.40 32.06 -15.72
C SER A 24 -15.92 30.72 -15.19
N PHE A 25 -15.21 29.98 -16.02
CA PHE A 25 -14.55 28.73 -15.67
C PHE A 25 -13.08 28.83 -16.11
N ILE A 26 -12.18 28.38 -15.23
CA ILE A 26 -10.76 28.23 -15.55
C ILE A 26 -10.65 27.12 -16.59
N PRO A 27 -9.95 27.30 -17.73
CA PRO A 27 -9.81 26.26 -18.74
C PRO A 27 -9.35 24.91 -18.17
N GLU A 28 -9.81 23.82 -18.76
CA GLU A 28 -9.54 22.45 -18.27
C GLU A 28 -8.04 22.18 -18.05
N TYR A 29 -7.19 22.65 -18.96
CA TYR A 29 -5.73 22.50 -18.87
C TYR A 29 -5.10 23.20 -17.67
N ALA A 30 -5.76 24.22 -17.12
CA ALA A 30 -5.28 24.99 -15.98
C ALA A 30 -5.85 24.46 -14.66
N MET A 31 -6.99 23.75 -14.69
CA MET A 31 -7.61 23.16 -13.51
C MET A 31 -6.84 21.97 -12.93
N ASN A 32 -6.05 21.26 -13.74
CA ASN A 32 -5.35 20.04 -13.34
C ASN A 32 -3.81 20.18 -13.28
N THR A 33 -3.28 21.41 -13.28
CA THR A 33 -1.83 21.68 -13.23
C THR A 33 -1.13 20.99 -12.04
N TRP A 34 -1.87 20.75 -10.95
CA TRP A 34 -1.39 20.09 -9.73
C TRP A 34 -2.07 18.75 -9.46
N GLY A 35 -2.71 18.15 -10.47
CA GLY A 35 -3.48 16.91 -10.34
C GLY A 35 -4.94 17.14 -9.98
N ASN A 36 -5.53 16.15 -9.30
CA ASN A 36 -6.95 16.16 -8.94
C ASN A 36 -7.17 16.87 -7.60
N LEU A 37 -7.81 18.04 -7.60
CA LEU A 37 -8.10 18.78 -6.36
C LEU A 37 -8.97 17.98 -5.38
N ALA A 38 -9.74 17.00 -5.87
CA ALA A 38 -10.53 16.13 -5.02
C ALA A 38 -9.68 15.27 -4.08
N ASP A 39 -8.47 14.88 -4.50
CA ASP A 39 -7.58 14.00 -3.73
C ASP A 39 -6.82 14.76 -2.63
N GLU A 40 -6.69 16.08 -2.77
CA GLU A 40 -6.04 16.97 -1.78
C GLU A 40 -6.99 17.37 -0.63
N THR A 41 -8.29 17.19 -0.81
CA THR A 41 -9.27 17.45 0.23
C THR A 41 -9.59 16.19 1.02
N ARG A 42 -9.77 16.33 2.33
CA ARG A 42 -10.27 15.21 3.14
C ARG A 42 -11.66 14.79 2.64
N PRO A 43 -11.93 13.49 2.53
CA PRO A 43 -13.25 13.00 2.12
C PRO A 43 -14.32 13.23 3.20
N TRP A 44 -13.92 13.66 4.40
CA TRP A 44 -14.83 14.05 5.48
C TRP A 44 -14.68 15.54 5.82
N GLY A 45 -15.80 16.24 5.86
CA GLY A 45 -15.87 17.67 6.17
C GLY A 45 -17.01 18.37 5.42
N PRO A 46 -17.27 19.64 5.74
CA PRO A 46 -18.28 20.44 5.04
C PRO A 46 -17.90 20.78 3.59
N ILE A 47 -16.61 20.70 3.25
CA ILE A 47 -16.08 20.99 1.92
C ILE A 47 -15.79 19.66 1.23
N ARG A 48 -16.45 19.42 0.09
CA ARG A 48 -16.08 18.32 -0.83
C ARG A 48 -15.09 18.86 -1.86
N GLY A 49 -14.03 18.12 -2.12
CA GLY A 49 -13.08 18.48 -3.17
C GLY A 49 -13.70 18.46 -4.56
N GLN A 50 -13.21 19.35 -5.41
CA GLN A 50 -13.65 19.45 -6.79
C GLN A 50 -12.87 18.45 -7.65
N VAL A 51 -13.59 17.64 -8.42
CA VAL A 51 -12.98 16.77 -9.42
C VAL A 51 -12.48 17.64 -10.57
N THR A 52 -11.16 17.68 -10.77
CA THR A 52 -10.51 18.50 -11.81
C THR A 52 -9.84 17.68 -12.91
N LEU A 53 -9.84 16.36 -12.78
CA LEU A 53 -9.38 15.46 -13.83
C LEU A 53 -10.52 15.06 -14.75
N SER A 54 -10.20 14.90 -16.03
CA SER A 54 -11.13 14.33 -16.99
C SER A 54 -11.49 12.89 -16.61
N LYS A 55 -12.66 12.44 -17.07
CA LYS A 55 -13.12 11.06 -16.86
C LYS A 55 -12.12 10.01 -17.37
N ALA A 56 -11.37 10.32 -18.44
CA ALA A 56 -10.34 9.45 -18.98
C ALA A 56 -9.09 9.38 -18.07
N GLU A 57 -8.71 10.50 -17.44
CA GLU A 57 -7.61 10.54 -16.48
C GLU A 57 -7.95 9.84 -15.17
N LEU A 58 -9.17 10.03 -14.65
CA LEU A 58 -9.67 9.30 -13.48
C LEU A 58 -9.66 7.79 -13.73
N LYS A 59 -10.14 7.36 -14.90
CA LYS A 59 -10.13 5.94 -15.29
C LYS A 59 -8.71 5.36 -15.30
N LYS A 60 -7.72 6.11 -15.80
CA LYS A 60 -6.31 5.67 -15.79
C LYS A 60 -5.75 5.55 -14.38
N ILE A 61 -6.13 6.45 -13.47
CA ILE A 61 -5.72 6.41 -12.06
C ILE A 61 -6.34 5.20 -11.36
N ASP A 62 -7.63 4.95 -11.59
CA ASP A 62 -8.34 3.80 -11.04
C ASP A 62 -7.76 2.48 -11.56
N GLU A 63 -7.49 2.39 -12.86
CA GLU A 63 -6.83 1.25 -13.50
C GLU A 63 -5.42 1.03 -12.92
N LYS A 64 -4.63 2.09 -12.72
CA LYS A 64 -3.30 2.02 -12.09
C LYS A 64 -3.38 1.56 -10.62
N LYS A 65 -4.38 2.04 -9.87
CA LYS A 65 -4.61 1.65 -8.48
C LYS A 65 -5.06 0.19 -8.37
N GLN A 66 -5.90 -0.27 -9.30
CA GLN A 66 -6.33 -1.66 -9.40
C GLN A 66 -5.19 -2.59 -9.83
N ALA A 67 -4.34 -2.15 -10.75
CA ALA A 67 -3.12 -2.88 -11.12
C ALA A 67 -2.15 -3.02 -9.95
N ALA A 68 -1.95 -1.96 -9.15
CA ALA A 68 -1.12 -2.01 -7.94
C ALA A 68 -1.74 -2.89 -6.84
N ALA A 69 -3.08 -2.96 -6.75
CA ALA A 69 -3.78 -3.82 -5.79
C ALA A 69 -3.77 -5.31 -6.17
N SER A 70 -3.52 -5.62 -7.45
CA SER A 70 -3.43 -6.99 -7.97
C SER A 70 -2.00 -7.52 -8.06
N ASP A 71 -0.99 -6.70 -7.75
CA ASP A 71 0.40 -7.14 -7.66
C ASP A 71 0.61 -8.02 -6.41
N PRO A 72 0.97 -9.31 -6.57
CA PRO A 72 1.32 -10.17 -5.45
C PRO A 72 2.44 -9.59 -4.57
N ASN A 73 3.36 -8.80 -5.15
CA ASN A 73 4.45 -8.16 -4.42
C ASN A 73 3.93 -7.07 -3.47
N ALA A 74 2.92 -6.29 -3.88
CA ALA A 74 2.33 -5.25 -3.04
C ALA A 74 1.70 -5.82 -1.76
N LYS A 75 1.11 -7.01 -1.85
CA LYS A 75 0.59 -7.74 -0.67
C LYS A 75 1.72 -8.17 0.27
N VAL A 76 2.82 -8.71 -0.27
CA VAL A 76 3.98 -9.13 0.54
C VAL A 76 4.66 -7.93 1.20
N VAL A 77 4.87 -6.83 0.48
CA VAL A 77 5.42 -5.58 1.02
C VAL A 77 4.54 -5.05 2.16
N SER A 78 3.22 -5.13 2.02
CA SER A 78 2.28 -4.75 3.09
C SER A 78 2.39 -5.65 4.32
N LEU A 79 2.50 -6.97 4.13
CA LEU A 79 2.73 -7.91 5.24
C LEU A 79 4.04 -7.63 5.97
N ILE A 80 5.13 -7.39 5.24
CA ILE A 80 6.44 -7.06 5.81
C ILE A 80 6.38 -5.79 6.65
N LYS A 81 5.69 -4.75 6.14
CA LYS A 81 5.48 -3.49 6.87
C LYS A 81 4.61 -3.68 8.11
N ALA A 82 3.48 -4.39 7.97
CA ALA A 82 2.54 -4.62 9.05
C ALA A 82 3.13 -5.44 10.22
N ASN A 83 4.02 -6.39 9.90
CA ASN A 83 4.71 -7.21 10.90
C ASN A 83 6.04 -6.61 11.38
N GLY A 84 6.33 -5.35 11.04
CA GLY A 84 7.49 -4.62 11.59
C GLY A 84 8.86 -5.14 11.12
N CYS A 85 8.94 -5.99 10.11
CA CYS A 85 10.20 -6.60 9.68
C CYS A 85 11.23 -5.55 9.19
N ILE A 86 10.73 -4.40 8.74
CA ILE A 86 11.53 -3.25 8.30
C ILE A 86 12.38 -2.61 9.41
N ALA A 87 12.11 -2.92 10.68
CA ALA A 87 12.92 -2.44 11.80
C ALA A 87 14.33 -3.07 11.81
N CYS A 88 14.45 -4.29 11.26
CA CYS A 88 15.70 -5.05 11.27
C CYS A 88 16.23 -5.36 9.86
N HIS A 89 15.38 -5.29 8.83
CA HIS A 89 15.73 -5.58 7.45
C HIS A 89 15.39 -4.40 6.53
N SER A 90 16.27 -4.08 5.59
CA SER A 90 15.94 -3.10 4.54
C SER A 90 15.37 -3.81 3.31
N PHE A 91 14.54 -3.11 2.53
CA PHE A 91 14.13 -3.61 1.20
C PHE A 91 15.25 -3.57 0.16
N GLY A 92 16.34 -2.83 0.43
CA GLY A 92 17.52 -2.81 -0.42
C GLY A 92 18.50 -3.92 -0.07
N ASP A 93 19.77 -3.70 -0.38
CA ASP A 93 20.90 -4.56 -0.03
C ASP A 93 21.66 -4.08 1.22
N ASN A 94 21.26 -2.95 1.79
CA ASN A 94 21.88 -2.42 2.99
C ASN A 94 21.50 -3.24 4.24
N LYS A 95 22.50 -3.58 5.05
CA LYS A 95 22.31 -4.22 6.35
C LYS A 95 21.82 -3.21 7.39
N VAL A 96 20.81 -3.58 8.17
CA VAL A 96 20.33 -2.80 9.32
C VAL A 96 20.72 -3.50 10.60
N VAL A 97 19.97 -4.54 10.99
CA VAL A 97 20.36 -5.52 12.00
C VAL A 97 20.61 -6.86 11.30
N GLY A 98 19.62 -7.27 10.49
CA GLY A 98 19.72 -8.34 9.52
C GLY A 98 20.14 -7.83 8.13
N PRO A 99 20.43 -8.77 7.21
CA PRO A 99 20.75 -8.46 5.81
C PRO A 99 19.56 -7.82 5.09
N GLY A 100 19.83 -7.05 4.04
CA GLY A 100 18.78 -6.50 3.19
C GLY A 100 18.04 -7.59 2.39
N TYR A 101 16.76 -7.41 2.10
CA TYR A 101 15.97 -8.40 1.35
C TYR A 101 16.55 -8.67 -0.04
N GLN A 102 17.14 -7.66 -0.70
CA GLN A 102 17.82 -7.85 -1.98
C GLN A 102 19.11 -8.67 -1.84
N GLU A 103 19.81 -8.57 -0.71
CA GLU A 103 21.00 -9.40 -0.43
C GLU A 103 20.60 -10.87 -0.21
N ILE A 104 19.53 -11.10 0.56
CA ILE A 104 18.96 -12.45 0.75
C ILE A 104 18.50 -13.01 -0.59
N ALA A 105 17.80 -12.22 -1.39
CA ALA A 105 17.33 -12.59 -2.72
C ALA A 105 18.49 -12.96 -3.65
N LYS A 106 19.58 -12.17 -3.68
CA LYS A 106 20.79 -12.47 -4.47
C LYS A 106 21.42 -13.81 -4.07
N ARG A 107 21.48 -14.14 -2.78
CA ARG A 107 22.06 -15.40 -2.27
C ARG A 107 21.21 -16.64 -2.59
N TYR A 108 19.89 -16.47 -2.60
CA TYR A 108 18.92 -17.55 -2.78
C TYR A 108 18.15 -17.49 -4.10
N ALA A 109 18.59 -16.67 -5.05
CA ALA A 109 17.92 -16.47 -6.33
C ALA A 109 17.69 -17.81 -7.05
N GLY A 110 16.43 -18.11 -7.38
CA GLY A 110 16.03 -19.33 -8.10
C GLY A 110 16.05 -20.62 -7.28
N LYS A 111 16.44 -20.59 -5.99
CA LYS A 111 16.47 -21.76 -5.11
C LYS A 111 15.11 -22.00 -4.45
N LYS A 112 14.16 -22.55 -5.20
CA LYS A 112 12.79 -22.81 -4.72
C LYS A 112 12.73 -23.81 -3.56
N ASP A 113 13.71 -24.69 -3.48
CA ASP A 113 13.95 -25.61 -2.36
C ASP A 113 14.21 -24.89 -1.03
N MET A 114 14.76 -23.67 -1.07
CA MET A 114 15.04 -22.88 0.13
C MET A 114 13.81 -22.22 0.75
N VAL A 115 12.65 -22.22 0.08
CA VAL A 115 11.43 -21.57 0.58
C VAL A 115 11.01 -22.18 1.92
N ALA A 116 11.04 -23.51 2.05
CA ALA A 116 10.65 -24.19 3.29
C ALA A 116 11.60 -23.86 4.46
N GLU A 117 12.91 -23.81 4.18
CA GLU A 117 13.91 -23.46 5.18
C GLU A 117 13.79 -21.99 5.62
N LEU A 118 13.63 -21.06 4.67
CA LEU A 118 13.43 -19.64 4.96
C LEU A 118 12.14 -19.41 5.75
N THR A 119 11.05 -20.12 5.41
CA THR A 119 9.79 -20.09 6.17
C THR A 119 10.02 -20.52 7.62
N GLY A 120 10.73 -21.63 7.83
CA GLY A 120 11.08 -22.12 9.15
C GLY A 120 11.94 -21.13 9.95
N ARG A 121 12.91 -20.48 9.29
CA ARG A 121 13.76 -19.44 9.91
C ARG A 121 12.95 -18.22 10.33
N ILE A 122 11.99 -17.77 9.51
CA ILE A 122 11.12 -16.64 9.85
C ILE A 122 10.28 -16.97 11.09
N MET A 123 9.67 -18.16 11.13
CA MET A 123 8.78 -18.53 12.24
C MET A 123 9.53 -18.84 13.53
N LYS A 124 10.61 -19.64 13.46
CA LYS A 124 11.33 -20.14 14.64
C LYS A 124 12.52 -19.28 15.05
N GLY A 125 12.86 -18.28 14.25
CA GLY A 125 14.11 -17.55 14.37
C GLY A 125 15.29 -18.33 13.79
N GLY A 126 16.46 -17.71 13.76
CA GLY A 126 17.67 -18.35 13.25
C GLY A 126 18.93 -17.55 13.54
N SER A 127 20.08 -18.21 13.57
CA SER A 127 21.38 -17.61 13.84
C SER A 127 22.48 -18.18 12.94
N GLY A 128 23.63 -17.50 12.86
CA GLY A 128 24.87 -18.02 12.26
C GLY A 128 25.01 -17.88 10.73
N VAL A 129 23.92 -17.74 9.97
CA VAL A 129 23.99 -17.70 8.48
C VAL A 129 24.42 -16.33 7.93
N TRP A 130 24.05 -15.27 8.65
CA TRP A 130 24.25 -13.86 8.23
C TRP A 130 25.05 -13.05 9.25
N GLY A 131 25.55 -13.71 10.30
CA GLY A 131 26.30 -13.11 11.39
C GLY A 131 25.98 -13.73 12.74
N SER A 132 26.53 -13.12 13.78
CA SER A 132 26.37 -13.52 15.17
C SER A 132 25.03 -13.12 15.80
N ILE A 133 24.33 -12.11 15.23
CA ILE A 133 23.06 -11.63 15.75
C ILE A 133 21.95 -12.62 15.36
N PRO A 134 21.25 -13.24 16.33
CA PRO A 134 20.13 -14.14 16.03
C PRO A 134 18.89 -13.33 15.63
N MET A 135 18.15 -13.80 14.63
CA MET A 135 16.80 -13.33 14.34
C MET A 135 15.83 -14.02 15.31
N PRO A 136 15.04 -13.26 16.11
CA PRO A 136 14.07 -13.84 17.02
C PRO A 136 12.88 -14.49 16.27
N PRO A 137 12.18 -15.46 16.89
CA PRO A 137 10.95 -16.03 16.34
C PRO A 137 9.92 -14.95 16.01
N GLN A 138 9.26 -15.04 14.85
CA GLN A 138 8.22 -14.10 14.43
C GLN A 138 6.83 -14.71 14.59
N SER A 139 5.91 -13.96 15.21
CA SER A 139 4.53 -14.38 15.43
C SER A 139 3.65 -14.13 14.21
N ILE A 140 3.94 -14.82 13.10
CA ILE A 140 3.15 -14.76 11.86
C ILE A 140 2.63 -16.13 11.45
N SER A 141 1.59 -16.16 10.62
CA SER A 141 1.07 -17.42 10.08
C SER A 141 2.10 -18.10 9.16
N GLU A 142 2.08 -19.43 9.09
CA GLU A 142 2.95 -20.18 8.17
C GLU A 142 2.70 -19.79 6.71
N ALA A 143 1.45 -19.51 6.36
CA ALA A 143 1.06 -19.07 5.02
C ALA A 143 1.72 -17.72 4.65
N ASP A 144 1.68 -16.75 5.56
CA ASP A 144 2.31 -15.43 5.34
C ASP A 144 3.83 -15.53 5.32
N ALA A 145 4.42 -16.34 6.22
CA ALA A 145 5.85 -16.61 6.24
C ALA A 145 6.32 -17.22 4.91
N LYS A 146 5.56 -18.17 4.38
CA LYS A 146 5.84 -18.82 3.09
C LYS A 146 5.70 -17.86 1.92
N MET A 147 4.71 -16.97 1.95
CA MET A 147 4.58 -15.91 0.95
C MET A 147 5.80 -14.99 0.93
N ILE A 148 6.26 -14.54 2.10
CA ILE A 148 7.45 -13.70 2.23
C ILE A 148 8.69 -14.46 1.73
N ALA A 149 8.89 -15.71 2.15
CA ALA A 149 10.02 -16.53 1.73
C ALA A 149 10.06 -16.74 0.21
N THR A 150 8.91 -17.01 -0.41
CA THR A 150 8.78 -17.17 -1.87
C THR A 150 9.15 -15.87 -2.59
N TRP A 151 8.61 -14.75 -2.13
CA TRP A 151 8.92 -13.43 -2.69
C TRP A 151 10.41 -13.09 -2.63
N VAL A 152 11.10 -13.44 -1.53
CA VAL A 152 12.55 -13.25 -1.42
C VAL A 152 13.31 -14.08 -2.47
N VAL A 153 12.98 -15.36 -2.63
CA VAL A 153 13.62 -16.25 -3.62
C VAL A 153 13.37 -15.80 -5.06
N ASP A 154 12.20 -15.19 -5.32
CA ASP A 154 11.80 -14.66 -6.63
C ASP A 154 12.40 -13.27 -6.96
N GLY A 155 13.26 -12.74 -6.08
CA GLY A 155 14.05 -11.55 -6.32
C GLY A 155 13.67 -10.33 -5.48
N ALA A 156 12.80 -10.47 -4.48
CA ALA A 156 12.38 -9.42 -3.56
C ALA A 156 11.94 -8.11 -4.27
N LYS A 157 11.16 -8.25 -5.35
CA LYS A 157 10.74 -7.13 -6.22
C LYS A 157 9.71 -6.25 -5.50
N GLN A 158 9.86 -4.93 -5.62
CA GLN A 158 8.91 -3.94 -5.09
C GLN A 158 7.86 -3.59 -6.13
#